data_AF-A0A1M6TY29-F1
#
_entry.id   AF-A0A1M6TY29-F1
#
_cell.length_a   1.000
_cell.length_b   1.000
_cell.length_c   1.000
_cell.angle_alpha   90.00
_cell.angle_beta   90.00
_cell.angle_gamma   90.00
#
_symmetry.space_group_name_H-M   'P 1'
#
loop_
_entity.id
_entity.type
_entity.pdbx_description
1 polymer ?
#
loop_
_entity_poly.entity_id
_entity_poly.type
_entity_poly.pdbx_seq_one_letter_code
_entity_poly.pdbx_strand_id
1 'polypeptide(L)'
;MKRYKKWTTAGIALTIVGLLTGCGTGGGVSSGSTPTKNITNTTSTNNTSASISSNNTVVTANLTNQTKMSSTSLNQTGTKMDTFPALIQEGMQQISGKTSLPLYAPTIYPGSAHTPVPVTVSTNIGSSPTSNYSIMFNRNNLNIGGFSMSDWSTTNTASQHLLPENSSLYIQTSVPSVSTIGLGNGIQAEVKKSPVQGKNVSALVWNEWRWTMQVLYPTSSQSEAITIAKKIVQYCHYKFLPVPDTKGYVLTNLASGYATIYVAWNKGQYVFNTNSNGTWNSNSSGGYLSALEMAVSMTPYK
;
A
#
# COMPACT_ATOMS: atom_id res chain seq x y z
N MET A 1 -10.77 -8.24 64.81
CA MET A 1 -11.12 -9.43 63.99
C MET A 1 -11.33 -9.02 62.53
N LYS A 2 -10.52 -9.50 61.58
CA LYS A 2 -10.88 -9.65 60.16
C LYS A 2 -10.20 -10.93 59.65
N ARG A 3 -10.94 -11.83 59.00
CA ARG A 3 -10.47 -13.18 58.62
C ARG A 3 -9.90 -13.19 57.21
N TYR A 4 -8.73 -13.79 57.02
CA TYR A 4 -8.15 -14.02 55.69
C TYR A 4 -8.82 -15.25 55.05
N LYS A 5 -9.49 -15.08 53.91
CA LYS A 5 -9.96 -16.18 53.06
C LYS A 5 -8.81 -16.67 52.17
N LYS A 6 -8.31 -17.88 52.41
CA LYS A 6 -7.48 -18.60 51.43
C LYS A 6 -8.40 -19.15 50.33
N TRP A 7 -8.03 -18.96 49.07
CA TRP A 7 -8.67 -19.61 47.93
C TRP A 7 -7.83 -20.82 47.52
N THR A 8 -8.49 -21.95 47.31
CA THR A 8 -7.87 -23.22 46.93
C THR A 8 -8.00 -23.41 45.42
N THR A 9 -6.90 -23.25 44.67
CA THR A 9 -6.90 -23.53 43.24
C THR A 9 -6.73 -25.03 43.02
N ALA A 10 -7.81 -25.72 42.63
CA ALA A 10 -7.75 -27.10 42.20
C ALA A 10 -7.11 -27.20 40.80
N GLY A 11 -6.05 -27.99 40.66
CA GLY A 11 -5.44 -28.29 39.37
C GLY A 11 -6.28 -29.33 38.61
N ILE A 12 -6.78 -28.97 37.43
CA ILE A 12 -7.39 -29.92 36.50
C ILE A 12 -6.29 -30.48 35.61
N ALA A 13 -5.88 -31.73 35.87
CA ALA A 13 -5.04 -32.50 34.95
C ALA A 13 -5.91 -33.04 33.82
N LEU A 14 -5.68 -32.59 32.59
CA LEU A 14 -6.40 -33.08 31.42
C LEU A 14 -5.56 -34.15 30.69
N THR A 15 -5.84 -35.41 30.99
CA THR A 15 -5.19 -36.56 30.34
C THR A 15 -5.83 -36.81 28.98
N ILE A 16 -5.08 -36.65 27.89
CA ILE A 16 -5.53 -37.02 26.54
C ILE A 16 -4.86 -38.35 26.13
N VAL A 17 -5.68 -39.39 26.00
CA VAL A 17 -5.31 -40.70 25.45
C VAL A 17 -6.30 -41.03 24.33
N GLY A 18 -5.78 -41.40 23.16
CA GLY A 18 -6.54 -41.70 21.94
C GLY A 18 -5.62 -41.70 20.72
N LEU A 19 -4.89 -42.78 20.48
CA LEU A 19 -5.25 -43.85 19.53
C LEU A 19 -5.24 -43.40 18.06
N LEU A 20 -4.12 -43.66 17.38
CA LEU A 20 -4.00 -43.66 15.92
C LEU A 20 -3.81 -45.12 15.44
N THR A 21 -4.72 -45.60 14.60
CA THR A 21 -4.72 -46.97 14.05
C THR A 21 -5.17 -46.98 12.58
N GLY A 22 -4.51 -47.77 11.73
CA GLY A 22 -4.79 -47.91 10.29
C GLY A 22 -4.04 -46.87 9.45
N CYS A 23 -3.11 -47.17 8.55
CA CYS A 23 -2.83 -48.38 7.75
C CYS A 23 -3.97 -48.76 6.79
N GLY A 24 -3.73 -48.63 5.48
CA GLY A 24 -4.67 -48.88 4.40
C GLY A 24 -3.98 -48.80 3.04
N THR A 25 -3.35 -49.89 2.62
CA THR A 25 -2.60 -50.06 1.36
C THR A 25 -3.50 -50.54 0.20
N GLY A 26 -3.13 -50.15 -1.03
CA GLY A 26 -3.67 -50.68 -2.29
C GLY A 26 -4.10 -49.57 -3.26
N GLY A 27 -3.75 -49.53 -4.55
CA GLY A 27 -2.93 -50.46 -5.35
C GLY A 27 -3.65 -50.82 -6.66
N GLY A 28 -3.13 -50.40 -7.82
CA GLY A 28 -3.71 -50.80 -9.12
C GLY A 28 -3.28 -49.98 -10.34
N VAL A 29 -2.36 -50.54 -11.13
CA VAL A 29 -2.19 -50.52 -12.61
C VAL A 29 -2.70 -49.31 -13.44
N SER A 30 -1.87 -48.60 -14.23
CA SER A 30 -0.98 -48.99 -15.36
C SER A 30 -1.65 -48.94 -16.74
N SER A 31 -1.20 -48.01 -17.59
CA SER A 31 -0.98 -48.19 -19.04
C SER A 31 -0.17 -47.02 -19.58
N GLY A 32 1.01 -47.28 -20.13
CA GLY A 32 1.85 -46.27 -20.79
C GLY A 32 1.79 -46.38 -22.30
N SER A 33 2.07 -45.28 -23.01
CA SER A 33 2.36 -45.25 -24.44
C SER A 33 3.29 -44.10 -24.79
N THR A 34 4.52 -44.43 -25.20
CA THR A 34 5.49 -43.59 -25.93
C THR A 34 6.26 -44.52 -26.88
N PRO A 35 7.01 -44.03 -27.88
CA PRO A 35 7.06 -42.70 -28.49
C PRO A 35 6.84 -42.72 -30.02
N THR A 36 6.82 -41.55 -30.69
CA THR A 36 7.09 -41.50 -32.14
C THR A 36 8.00 -40.31 -32.48
N LYS A 37 9.11 -40.61 -33.19
CA LYS A 37 10.05 -39.67 -33.82
C LYS A 37 9.91 -39.76 -35.33
N ASN A 38 9.87 -38.63 -36.04
CA ASN A 38 10.65 -38.34 -37.26
C ASN A 38 10.47 -36.86 -37.63
N ILE A 39 11.54 -36.06 -37.76
CA ILE A 39 12.44 -35.90 -38.93
C ILE A 39 11.69 -35.23 -40.09
N THR A 40 11.73 -33.90 -40.25
CA THR A 40 12.81 -33.01 -40.80
C THR A 40 12.67 -32.80 -42.32
N ASN A 41 12.39 -31.56 -42.76
CA ASN A 41 13.22 -30.84 -43.75
C ASN A 41 12.81 -29.36 -43.94
N THR A 42 13.84 -28.51 -43.98
CA THR A 42 14.09 -27.27 -44.78
C THR A 42 12.94 -26.65 -45.64
N THR A 43 12.89 -25.33 -45.89
CA THR A 43 14.02 -24.43 -46.21
C THR A 43 13.72 -22.93 -46.00
N SER A 44 14.77 -22.13 -45.93
CA SER A 44 14.86 -20.67 -45.77
C SER A 44 14.17 -19.79 -46.83
N THR A 45 13.85 -18.55 -46.44
CA THR A 45 14.26 -17.35 -47.21
C THR A 45 14.42 -16.11 -46.32
N ASN A 46 15.45 -15.32 -46.60
CA ASN A 46 15.69 -14.00 -46.01
C ASN A 46 14.76 -12.95 -46.64
N ASN A 47 14.52 -11.80 -45.97
CA ASN A 47 15.10 -10.53 -46.46
C ASN A 47 14.88 -9.28 -45.57
N THR A 48 16.01 -8.60 -45.34
CA THR A 48 16.26 -7.14 -45.31
C THR A 48 15.38 -6.16 -44.53
N SER A 49 16.06 -5.46 -43.62
CA SER A 49 15.79 -4.11 -43.15
C SER A 49 15.52 -3.10 -44.28
N ALA A 50 14.66 -2.11 -44.01
CA ALA A 50 14.64 -0.85 -44.76
C ALA A 50 14.29 0.33 -43.83
N SER A 51 15.27 1.20 -43.60
CA SER A 51 15.08 2.54 -43.05
C SER A 51 14.42 3.45 -44.09
N ILE A 52 13.50 4.32 -43.68
CA ILE A 52 13.03 5.44 -44.51
C ILE A 52 13.20 6.74 -43.73
N SER A 53 13.87 7.71 -44.37
CA SER A 53 14.09 9.07 -43.91
C SER A 53 13.89 10.01 -45.10
N SER A 54 13.66 11.30 -44.83
CA SER A 54 13.47 12.40 -45.80
C SER A 54 12.23 12.30 -46.73
N ASN A 55 11.59 13.40 -47.20
CA ASN A 55 11.97 14.82 -47.10
C ASN A 55 10.77 15.80 -47.13
N ASN A 56 11.05 17.07 -46.84
CA ASN A 56 10.15 18.24 -46.96
C ASN A 56 9.43 18.39 -48.31
N THR A 57 8.20 18.94 -48.28
CA THR A 57 7.85 20.09 -49.14
C THR A 57 6.85 21.04 -48.47
N VAL A 58 7.10 22.35 -48.60
CA VAL A 58 6.19 23.44 -48.21
C VAL A 58 5.18 23.71 -49.33
N VAL A 59 3.90 23.86 -49.01
CA VAL A 59 2.94 24.55 -49.89
C VAL A 59 2.09 25.51 -49.08
N THR A 60 2.21 26.80 -49.40
CA THR A 60 1.41 27.90 -48.86
C THR A 60 0.04 27.96 -49.54
N ALA A 61 -1.04 28.04 -48.77
CA ALA A 61 -2.33 28.52 -49.26
C ALA A 61 -3.03 29.35 -48.18
N ASN A 62 -3.16 30.65 -48.43
CA ASN A 62 -3.98 31.54 -47.61
C ASN A 62 -5.45 31.19 -47.77
N LEU A 63 -6.21 31.16 -46.67
CA LEU A 63 -7.57 31.69 -46.71
C LEU A 63 -7.91 32.42 -45.41
N THR A 64 -8.21 33.70 -45.56
CA THR A 64 -8.59 34.63 -44.51
C THR A 64 -10.01 34.37 -44.05
N ASN A 65 -10.27 34.32 -42.74
CA ASN A 65 -11.29 35.21 -42.14
C ASN A 65 -11.20 35.27 -40.62
N GLN A 66 -11.50 36.46 -40.11
CA GLN A 66 -11.36 36.86 -38.71
C GLN A 66 -12.59 36.45 -37.89
N THR A 67 -12.39 36.07 -36.62
CA THR A 67 -13.10 36.74 -35.52
C THR A 67 -12.22 36.80 -34.25
N LYS A 68 -12.15 37.99 -33.64
CA LYS A 68 -11.79 38.30 -32.23
C LYS A 68 -12.30 37.21 -31.25
N MET A 69 -11.75 36.90 -30.07
CA MET A 69 -10.82 37.54 -29.11
C MET A 69 -10.40 36.43 -28.11
N SER A 70 -9.38 36.51 -27.23
CA SER A 70 -8.42 37.57 -26.83
C SER A 70 -7.06 36.94 -26.47
N SER A 71 -6.03 37.76 -26.29
CA SER A 71 -4.71 37.35 -25.77
C SER A 71 -4.62 37.43 -24.24
N THR A 72 -4.10 36.38 -23.60
CA THR A 72 -3.45 36.49 -22.28
C THR A 72 -2.18 35.62 -22.27
N SER A 73 -1.03 36.27 -22.41
CA SER A 73 0.29 35.67 -22.25
C SER A 73 0.55 35.34 -20.78
N LEU A 74 0.63 34.05 -20.44
CA LEU A 74 1.15 33.62 -19.14
C LEU A 74 2.63 33.21 -19.29
N ASN A 75 3.50 34.06 -18.78
CA ASN A 75 4.94 33.78 -18.64
C ASN A 75 5.14 32.51 -17.80
N GLN A 76 5.67 31.45 -18.42
CA GLN A 76 6.05 30.22 -17.71
C GLN A 76 7.40 30.40 -16.98
N THR A 77 7.36 31.17 -15.90
CA THR A 77 8.37 31.13 -14.82
C THR A 77 7.65 31.09 -13.48
N GLY A 78 6.95 29.97 -13.24
CA GLY A 78 6.23 29.71 -12.00
C GLY A 78 6.89 28.58 -11.22
N THR A 79 7.55 28.90 -10.11
CA THR A 79 7.79 27.93 -9.04
C THR A 79 6.47 27.27 -8.67
N LYS A 80 6.40 25.94 -8.79
CA LYS A 80 5.22 25.15 -8.48
C LYS A 80 4.87 25.32 -6.99
N MET A 81 3.96 26.24 -6.67
CA MET A 81 3.27 26.16 -5.39
C MET A 81 2.45 24.88 -5.41
N ASP A 82 2.66 24.01 -4.42
CA ASP A 82 1.86 22.80 -4.27
C ASP A 82 0.47 23.18 -3.70
N THR A 83 -0.39 23.70 -4.56
CA THR A 83 -1.76 24.06 -4.22
C THR A 83 -2.54 22.80 -3.82
N PHE A 84 -3.03 22.76 -2.57
CA PHE A 84 -3.87 21.67 -2.10
C PHE A 84 -5.14 21.54 -2.96
N PRO A 85 -5.57 20.32 -3.34
CA PRO A 85 -6.84 20.09 -4.01
C PRO A 85 -8.01 20.63 -3.17
N ALA A 86 -9.04 21.19 -3.83
CA ALA A 86 -10.19 21.80 -3.15
C ALA A 86 -10.84 20.87 -2.10
N LEU A 87 -10.91 19.58 -2.39
CA LEU A 87 -11.44 18.55 -1.48
C LEU A 87 -10.63 18.42 -0.17
N ILE A 88 -9.31 18.60 -0.26
CA ILE A 88 -8.42 18.61 0.91
C ILE A 88 -8.57 19.94 1.65
N GLN A 89 -8.67 21.07 0.94
CA GLN A 89 -8.92 22.37 1.57
C GLN A 89 -10.22 22.36 2.38
N GLU A 90 -11.31 21.83 1.82
CA GLU A 90 -12.61 21.71 2.49
C GLU A 90 -12.51 20.86 3.77
N GLY A 91 -11.87 19.67 3.69
CA GLY A 91 -11.66 18.83 4.86
C GLY A 91 -10.78 19.49 5.94
N MET A 92 -9.70 20.17 5.53
CA MET A 92 -8.80 20.85 6.46
C MET A 92 -9.42 22.11 7.09
N GLN A 93 -10.28 22.84 6.37
CA GLN A 93 -11.09 23.93 6.94
C GLN A 93 -12.01 23.43 8.06
N GLN A 94 -12.56 22.21 7.95
CA GLN A 94 -13.37 21.60 9.01
C GLN A 94 -12.54 21.14 10.23
N ILE A 95 -11.21 21.02 10.11
CA ILE A 95 -10.29 20.67 11.21
C ILE A 95 -9.72 21.93 11.87
N SER A 96 -9.48 22.98 11.08
CA SER A 96 -8.93 24.26 11.55
C SER A 96 -9.76 24.83 12.71
N GLY A 97 -9.08 25.22 13.80
CA GLY A 97 -9.70 25.70 15.03
C GLY A 97 -10.29 24.61 15.95
N LYS A 98 -10.35 23.34 15.54
CA LYS A 98 -10.79 22.20 16.39
C LYS A 98 -9.63 21.40 16.98
N THR A 99 -8.39 21.75 16.65
CA THR A 99 -7.18 21.10 17.15
C THR A 99 -6.06 22.11 17.34
N SER A 100 -5.18 21.85 18.30
CA SER A 100 -3.91 22.58 18.50
C SER A 100 -2.75 21.97 17.70
N LEU A 101 -2.99 20.87 16.96
CA LEU A 101 -1.98 20.19 16.19
C LEU A 101 -1.49 21.02 14.99
N PRO A 102 -0.20 20.94 14.63
CA PRO A 102 0.26 21.49 13.37
C PRO A 102 -0.44 20.76 12.22
N LEU A 103 -1.02 21.53 11.30
CA LEU A 103 -1.78 20.98 10.20
C LEU A 103 -0.84 20.52 9.08
N TYR A 104 -1.06 19.30 8.59
CA TYR A 104 -0.35 18.69 7.46
C TYR A 104 -1.37 18.01 6.57
N ALA A 105 -1.15 18.06 5.27
CA ALA A 105 -1.99 17.36 4.30
C ALA A 105 -1.16 16.91 3.09
N PRO A 106 -1.58 15.85 2.38
CA PRO A 106 -1.02 15.53 1.08
C PRO A 106 -1.50 16.55 0.04
N THR A 107 -0.73 16.76 -1.02
CA THR A 107 -1.10 17.68 -2.12
C THR A 107 -1.85 16.97 -3.25
N ILE A 108 -2.20 15.70 -3.03
CA ILE A 108 -2.98 14.81 -3.90
C ILE A 108 -3.84 13.87 -3.04
N TYR A 109 -4.84 13.23 -3.64
CA TYR A 109 -5.73 12.27 -2.98
C TYR A 109 -6.08 11.11 -3.95
N PRO A 110 -6.63 9.98 -3.45
CA PRO A 110 -6.97 8.84 -4.30
C PRO A 110 -8.20 9.16 -5.18
N GLY A 111 -8.01 9.18 -6.49
CA GLY A 111 -9.09 9.25 -7.47
C GLY A 111 -8.75 10.07 -8.71
N SER A 112 -9.68 10.09 -9.67
CA SER A 112 -9.64 11.06 -10.78
C SER A 112 -10.30 12.37 -10.34
N ALA A 113 -9.78 13.50 -10.80
CA ALA A 113 -10.20 14.86 -10.41
C ALA A 113 -11.61 15.27 -10.88
N HIS A 114 -12.46 14.32 -11.29
CA HIS A 114 -13.73 14.57 -12.01
C HIS A 114 -14.94 13.86 -11.40
N THR A 115 -14.78 13.15 -10.28
CA THR A 115 -15.92 12.67 -9.46
C THR A 115 -15.83 13.29 -8.07
N PRO A 116 -16.90 13.94 -7.56
CA PRO A 116 -16.96 14.33 -6.16
C PRO A 116 -16.82 13.09 -5.26
N VAL A 117 -15.93 13.16 -4.29
CA VAL A 117 -15.62 12.06 -3.36
C VAL A 117 -15.98 12.56 -1.96
N PRO A 118 -17.16 12.22 -1.38
CA PRO A 118 -17.55 12.69 -0.06
C PRO A 118 -16.46 12.43 1.00
N VAL A 119 -16.11 13.50 1.71
CA VAL A 119 -15.09 13.48 2.77
C VAL A 119 -15.73 13.19 4.11
N THR A 120 -15.15 12.28 4.88
CA THR A 120 -15.43 12.16 6.31
C THR A 120 -14.26 12.77 7.08
N VAL A 121 -14.55 13.78 7.90
CA VAL A 121 -13.58 14.45 8.77
C VAL A 121 -13.80 13.96 10.20
N SER A 122 -12.72 13.63 10.91
CA SER A 122 -12.76 13.36 12.36
C SER A 122 -11.63 14.12 13.06
N THR A 123 -11.92 14.59 14.27
CA THR A 123 -10.96 15.22 15.19
C THR A 123 -11.25 14.68 16.58
N ASN A 124 -10.25 14.15 17.28
CA ASN A 124 -10.43 13.62 18.62
C ASN A 124 -9.36 14.18 19.55
N ILE A 125 -9.73 14.42 20.81
CA ILE A 125 -8.83 14.79 21.90
C ILE A 125 -8.99 13.71 22.97
N GLY A 126 -7.87 13.19 23.49
CA GLY A 126 -7.87 12.04 24.38
C GLY A 126 -6.60 11.95 25.20
N SER A 127 -6.37 10.80 25.83
CA SER A 127 -5.13 10.51 26.58
C SER A 127 -4.12 9.70 25.76
N SER A 128 -4.57 9.00 24.72
CA SER A 128 -3.76 8.09 23.90
C SER A 128 -4.51 7.76 22.59
N PRO A 129 -4.24 8.45 21.46
CA PRO A 129 -3.37 9.63 21.32
C PRO A 129 -3.88 10.84 22.12
N THR A 130 -2.99 11.80 22.41
CA THR A 130 -3.33 13.07 23.10
C THR A 130 -4.31 13.88 22.27
N SER A 131 -4.09 13.92 20.95
CA SER A 131 -5.06 14.41 19.97
C SER A 131 -4.80 13.80 18.61
N ASN A 132 -5.80 13.79 17.74
CA ASN A 132 -5.67 13.40 16.35
C ASN A 132 -6.64 14.15 15.45
N TYR A 133 -6.34 14.14 14.15
CA TYR A 133 -7.30 14.43 13.08
C TYR A 133 -7.16 13.40 11.96
N SER A 134 -8.24 13.15 11.23
CA SER A 134 -8.26 12.32 10.04
C SER A 134 -9.23 12.84 8.97
N ILE A 135 -8.85 12.62 7.72
CA ILE A 135 -9.65 12.88 6.52
C ILE A 135 -9.72 11.57 5.74
N MET A 136 -10.94 11.10 5.50
CA MET A 136 -11.23 9.89 4.71
C MET A 136 -12.00 10.28 3.45
N PHE A 137 -11.57 9.71 2.32
CA PHE A 137 -12.15 9.88 1.00
C PHE A 137 -13.03 8.68 0.67
N ASN A 138 -14.33 8.90 0.45
CA ASN A 138 -15.29 7.83 0.19
C ASN A 138 -15.89 7.92 -1.21
N ARG A 139 -15.97 6.80 -1.93
CA ARG A 139 -16.72 6.68 -3.20
C ARG A 139 -17.77 5.60 -3.05
N ASN A 140 -19.03 5.91 -3.37
CA ASN A 140 -20.16 4.98 -3.24
C ASN A 140 -20.24 4.31 -1.86
N ASN A 141 -20.06 5.10 -0.79
CA ASN A 141 -19.98 4.67 0.62
C ASN A 141 -18.84 3.70 0.96
N LEU A 142 -17.84 3.54 0.08
CA LEU A 142 -16.61 2.79 0.33
C LEU A 142 -15.43 3.73 0.53
N ASN A 143 -14.65 3.54 1.59
CA ASN A 143 -13.37 4.21 1.78
C ASN A 143 -12.40 3.81 0.65
N ILE A 144 -11.93 4.80 -0.12
CA ILE A 144 -10.90 4.62 -1.16
C ILE A 144 -9.52 5.08 -0.69
N GLY A 145 -9.44 5.77 0.45
CA GLY A 145 -8.22 6.14 1.14
C GLY A 145 -8.38 7.38 2.00
N GLY A 146 -7.28 7.92 2.50
CA GLY A 146 -7.31 9.01 3.47
C GLY A 146 -5.95 9.28 4.09
N PHE A 147 -5.93 10.22 5.02
CA PHE A 147 -4.76 10.54 5.82
C PHE A 147 -5.16 10.95 7.24
N SER A 148 -4.22 10.80 8.17
CA SER A 148 -4.37 11.25 9.54
C SER A 148 -3.04 11.66 10.15
N MET A 149 -3.13 12.45 11.22
CA MET A 149 -2.02 12.71 12.12
C MET A 149 -2.50 12.51 13.56
N SER A 150 -1.70 11.79 14.35
CA SER A 150 -1.95 11.53 15.77
C SER A 150 -0.75 11.96 16.59
N ASP A 151 -1.01 12.59 17.74
CA ASP A 151 0.00 13.03 18.69
C ASP A 151 0.10 12.08 19.89
N TRP A 152 1.32 11.92 20.41
CA TRP A 152 1.66 10.95 21.44
C TRP A 152 2.53 11.59 22.52
N SER A 153 2.64 10.95 23.68
CA SER A 153 3.43 11.50 24.79
C SER A 153 4.94 11.58 24.50
N THR A 154 5.48 10.70 23.64
CA THR A 154 6.89 10.69 23.25
C THR A 154 7.10 10.10 21.85
N THR A 155 8.25 10.37 21.24
CA THR A 155 8.73 9.70 20.00
C THR A 155 8.74 8.18 20.13
N ASN A 156 9.11 7.63 21.29
CA ASN A 156 9.13 6.18 21.52
C ASN A 156 7.71 5.60 21.55
N THR A 157 6.75 6.31 22.13
CA THR A 157 5.33 5.94 22.11
C THR A 157 4.79 6.01 20.68
N ALA A 158 5.01 7.12 19.97
CA ALA A 158 4.64 7.28 18.56
C ALA A 158 5.14 6.11 17.69
N SER A 159 6.38 5.66 17.92
CA SER A 159 7.01 4.53 17.22
C SER A 159 6.28 3.19 17.42
N GLN A 160 5.51 3.02 18.49
CA GLN A 160 4.77 1.80 18.81
C GLN A 160 3.37 1.78 18.16
N HIS A 161 2.78 2.94 17.87
CA HIS A 161 1.45 3.09 17.26
C HIS A 161 1.51 3.45 15.76
N LEU A 162 2.58 3.05 15.06
CA LEU A 162 2.71 3.20 13.60
C LEU A 162 1.76 2.27 12.82
N LEU A 163 1.44 1.10 13.39
CA LEU A 163 0.52 0.15 12.78
C LEU A 163 -0.90 0.36 13.35
N PRO A 164 -1.97 0.18 12.55
CA PRO A 164 -3.32 0.24 13.07
C PRO A 164 -3.54 -0.84 14.13
N GLU A 165 -4.03 -0.46 15.31
CA GLU A 165 -4.25 -1.38 16.45
C GLU A 165 -5.17 -2.55 16.10
N ASN A 166 -6.08 -2.34 15.13
CA ASN A 166 -7.02 -3.34 14.64
C ASN A 166 -6.50 -4.14 13.41
N SER A 167 -5.22 -4.05 13.06
CA SER A 167 -4.61 -4.82 11.97
C SER A 167 -4.37 -6.29 12.37
N SER A 168 -5.47 -7.02 12.58
CA SER A 168 -5.57 -8.46 12.90
C SER A 168 -4.97 -9.42 11.86
N LEU A 169 -4.20 -8.90 10.92
CA LEU A 169 -3.54 -9.61 9.81
C LEU A 169 -2.02 -9.35 9.79
N TYR A 170 -1.49 -8.42 10.59
CA TYR A 170 -0.05 -8.15 10.69
C TYR A 170 0.72 -9.38 11.18
N ILE A 171 1.74 -9.80 10.43
CA ILE A 171 2.68 -10.84 10.85
C ILE A 171 3.86 -10.17 11.57
N GLN A 172 4.07 -10.53 12.83
CA GLN A 172 5.17 -10.03 13.65
C GLN A 172 6.55 -10.38 13.05
N THR A 173 7.51 -9.49 13.22
CA THR A 173 8.89 -9.64 12.73
C THR A 173 9.64 -10.84 13.32
N SER A 174 9.22 -11.29 14.51
CA SER A 174 9.72 -12.47 15.25
C SER A 174 9.44 -13.81 14.54
N VAL A 175 8.51 -13.84 13.57
CA VAL A 175 8.24 -15.04 12.78
C VAL A 175 9.45 -15.34 11.87
N PRO A 176 10.05 -16.54 11.93
CA PRO A 176 11.18 -16.89 11.08
C PRO A 176 10.85 -16.90 9.59
N SER A 177 11.85 -16.52 8.79
CA SER A 177 11.78 -16.50 7.33
C SER A 177 11.93 -17.92 6.77
N VAL A 178 11.05 -18.31 5.85
CA VAL A 178 11.04 -19.67 5.25
C VAL A 178 11.66 -19.72 3.85
N SER A 179 11.77 -18.59 3.17
CA SER A 179 12.48 -18.42 1.89
C SER A 179 12.68 -16.92 1.59
N THR A 180 13.36 -16.59 0.48
CA THR A 180 13.46 -15.23 -0.05
C THR A 180 12.95 -15.15 -1.49
N ILE A 181 12.53 -13.95 -1.92
CA ILE A 181 12.06 -13.65 -3.28
C ILE A 181 12.66 -12.33 -3.75
N GLY A 182 13.25 -12.32 -4.96
CA GLY A 182 13.77 -11.10 -5.59
C GLY A 182 12.64 -10.16 -6.06
N LEU A 183 12.68 -8.91 -5.57
CA LEU A 183 11.73 -7.85 -5.95
C LEU A 183 12.26 -6.90 -7.03
N GLY A 184 13.51 -7.05 -7.45
CA GLY A 184 14.18 -6.15 -8.41
C GLY A 184 15.02 -5.09 -7.69
N ASN A 185 15.82 -4.34 -8.45
CA ASN A 185 16.71 -3.27 -7.92
C ASN A 185 17.66 -3.74 -6.78
N GLY A 186 18.06 -5.02 -6.78
CA GLY A 186 18.85 -5.63 -5.71
C GLY A 186 18.07 -5.99 -4.43
N ILE A 187 16.80 -5.59 -4.32
CA ILE A 187 15.94 -5.86 -3.17
C ILE A 187 15.42 -7.31 -3.19
N GLN A 188 15.45 -7.95 -2.03
CA GLN A 188 14.81 -9.24 -1.77
C GLN A 188 13.86 -9.11 -0.59
N ALA A 189 12.74 -9.82 -0.63
CA ALA A 189 11.83 -9.98 0.49
C ALA A 189 11.94 -11.37 1.11
N GLU A 190 11.92 -11.42 2.43
CA GLU A 190 11.71 -12.61 3.23
C GLU A 190 10.26 -13.07 3.11
N VAL A 191 10.04 -14.37 2.89
CA VAL A 191 8.71 -14.98 3.01
C VAL A 191 8.53 -15.45 4.45
N LYS A 192 7.49 -14.95 5.12
CA LYS A 192 7.12 -15.34 6.49
C LYS A 192 5.71 -15.94 6.48
N LYS A 193 5.49 -17.01 7.23
CA LYS A 193 4.21 -17.72 7.30
C LYS A 193 3.76 -17.81 8.75
N SER A 194 2.54 -17.39 9.05
CA SER A 194 2.00 -17.46 10.42
C SER A 194 0.48 -17.64 10.40
N PRO A 195 -0.09 -18.50 11.25
CA PRO A 195 -1.54 -18.60 11.44
C PRO A 195 -2.05 -17.38 12.24
N VAL A 196 -2.19 -16.22 11.59
CA VAL A 196 -2.69 -15.00 12.25
C VAL A 196 -4.18 -15.19 12.54
N GLN A 197 -4.53 -15.31 13.83
CA GLN A 197 -5.91 -15.52 14.30
C GLN A 197 -6.66 -16.66 13.56
N GLY A 198 -5.98 -17.79 13.35
CA GLY A 198 -6.56 -18.95 12.65
C GLY A 198 -6.66 -18.81 11.13
N LYS A 199 -6.13 -17.73 10.54
CA LYS A 199 -6.04 -17.54 9.08
C LYS A 199 -4.65 -17.92 8.59
N ASN A 200 -4.59 -18.72 7.52
CA ASN A 200 -3.34 -19.06 6.83
C ASN A 200 -2.85 -17.88 5.99
N VAL A 201 -2.18 -16.91 6.64
CA VAL A 201 -1.62 -15.71 6.00
C VAL A 201 -0.11 -15.89 5.81
N SER A 202 0.38 -15.44 4.66
CA SER A 202 1.80 -15.28 4.37
C SER A 202 2.14 -13.79 4.24
N ALA A 203 3.39 -13.43 4.47
CA ALA A 203 3.91 -12.09 4.25
C ALA A 203 5.18 -12.12 3.40
N LEU A 204 5.29 -11.16 2.48
CA LEU A 204 6.58 -10.73 1.93
C LEU A 204 7.04 -9.55 2.80
N VAL A 205 8.22 -9.65 3.41
CA VAL A 205 8.77 -8.62 4.32
C VAL A 205 10.16 -8.22 3.85
N TRP A 206 10.41 -6.93 3.72
CA TRP A 206 11.75 -6.38 3.50
C TRP A 206 11.93 -5.07 4.24
N ASN A 207 13.17 -4.60 4.37
CA ASN A 207 13.48 -3.34 5.03
C ASN A 207 14.26 -2.43 4.08
N GLU A 208 13.91 -1.15 4.07
CA GLU A 208 14.61 -0.09 3.34
C GLU A 208 14.91 1.05 4.33
N TRP A 209 16.15 1.16 4.79
CA TRP A 209 16.55 2.09 5.85
C TRP A 209 15.70 1.96 7.13
N ARG A 210 14.89 2.97 7.45
CA ARG A 210 13.98 3.01 8.62
C ARG A 210 12.58 2.49 8.27
N TRP A 211 12.32 2.09 7.03
CA TRP A 211 11.04 1.55 6.58
C TRP A 211 11.01 0.02 6.64
N THR A 212 10.03 -0.54 7.33
CA THR A 212 9.64 -1.95 7.19
C THR A 212 8.50 -2.04 6.18
N MET A 213 8.71 -2.81 5.11
CA MET A 213 7.76 -3.01 4.04
C MET A 213 7.17 -4.41 4.17
N GLN A 214 5.84 -4.53 4.10
CA GLN A 214 5.14 -5.79 4.31
C GLN A 214 3.93 -5.94 3.39
N VAL A 215 3.86 -7.05 2.65
CA VAL A 215 2.71 -7.43 1.84
C VAL A 215 2.12 -8.72 2.41
N LEU A 216 0.95 -8.63 3.03
CA LEU A 216 0.16 -9.73 3.60
C LEU A 216 -0.75 -10.32 2.53
N TYR A 217 -0.79 -11.64 2.40
CA TYR A 217 -1.60 -12.33 1.40
C TYR A 217 -2.06 -13.73 1.84
N PRO A 218 -3.24 -14.20 1.41
CA PRO A 218 -3.59 -15.61 1.47
C PRO A 218 -2.70 -16.39 0.50
N THR A 219 -2.33 -17.65 0.81
CA THR A 219 -1.41 -18.46 -0.01
C THR A 219 -1.80 -18.54 -1.49
N SER A 220 -3.09 -18.50 -1.81
CA SER A 220 -3.63 -18.50 -3.18
C SER A 220 -3.35 -17.22 -3.99
N SER A 221 -2.87 -16.14 -3.36
CA SER A 221 -2.61 -14.84 -4.00
C SER A 221 -1.12 -14.44 -3.95
N GLN A 222 -0.23 -15.44 -3.96
CA GLN A 222 1.22 -15.21 -3.91
C GLN A 222 1.75 -14.46 -5.14
N SER A 223 1.20 -14.72 -6.33
CA SER A 223 1.63 -14.07 -7.57
C SER A 223 1.32 -12.57 -7.56
N GLU A 224 0.13 -12.23 -7.08
CA GLU A 224 -0.36 -10.87 -6.88
C GLU A 224 0.44 -10.15 -5.81
N ALA A 225 0.75 -10.82 -4.69
CA ALA A 225 1.59 -10.28 -3.62
C ALA A 225 3.00 -9.92 -4.12
N ILE A 226 3.63 -10.81 -4.90
CA ILE A 226 4.94 -10.53 -5.53
C ILE A 226 4.83 -9.37 -6.52
N THR A 227 3.76 -9.30 -7.31
CA THR A 227 3.53 -8.22 -8.28
C THR A 227 3.37 -6.86 -7.60
N ILE A 228 2.62 -6.80 -6.49
CA ILE A 228 2.46 -5.58 -5.69
C ILE A 228 3.78 -5.20 -5.01
N ALA A 229 4.48 -6.15 -4.38
CA ALA A 229 5.77 -5.88 -3.75
C ALA A 229 6.80 -5.31 -4.74
N LYS A 230 6.86 -5.85 -5.96
CA LYS A 230 7.67 -5.31 -7.07
C LYS A 230 7.24 -3.88 -7.46
N LYS A 231 5.94 -3.59 -7.54
CA LYS A 231 5.43 -2.23 -7.80
C LYS A 231 5.79 -1.25 -6.68
N ILE A 232 5.80 -1.67 -5.41
CA ILE A 232 6.23 -0.83 -4.27
C ILE A 232 7.73 -0.55 -4.36
N VAL A 233 8.58 -1.56 -4.59
CA VAL A 233 10.03 -1.38 -4.78
C VAL A 233 10.32 -0.48 -5.98
N GLN A 234 9.61 -0.65 -7.10
CA GLN A 234 9.74 0.21 -8.27
C GLN A 234 9.32 1.67 -7.96
N TYR A 235 8.25 1.86 -7.19
CA TYR A 235 7.82 3.20 -6.76
C TYR A 235 8.90 3.87 -5.88
N CYS A 236 9.36 3.19 -4.84
CA CYS A 236 10.35 3.70 -3.90
C CYS A 236 11.72 3.98 -4.56
N HIS A 237 12.05 3.29 -5.66
CA HIS A 237 13.25 3.57 -6.44
C HIS A 237 13.24 4.95 -7.12
N TYR A 238 12.06 5.49 -7.48
CA TYR A 238 11.91 6.80 -8.12
C TYR A 238 11.36 7.88 -7.19
N LYS A 239 10.83 7.50 -6.01
CA LYS A 239 10.17 8.40 -5.06
C LYS A 239 10.58 8.04 -3.63
N PHE A 240 11.31 8.95 -2.98
CA PHE A 240 11.65 8.80 -1.58
C PHE A 240 10.42 9.03 -0.70
N LEU A 241 10.07 8.03 0.11
CA LEU A 241 9.12 8.20 1.21
C LEU A 241 9.66 9.22 2.23
N PRO A 242 8.79 9.86 3.03
CA PRO A 242 9.21 10.68 4.16
C PRO A 242 10.24 9.95 5.02
N VAL A 243 11.22 10.68 5.53
CA VAL A 243 12.24 10.10 6.41
C VAL A 243 11.67 10.01 7.82
N PRO A 244 11.41 8.81 8.38
CA PRO A 244 10.89 8.67 9.73
C PRO A 244 12.00 8.96 10.75
N ASP A 245 11.67 9.47 11.93
CA ASP A 245 12.68 9.68 12.97
C ASP A 245 13.22 8.34 13.51
N THR A 246 12.36 7.36 13.73
CA THR A 246 12.76 6.03 14.23
C THR A 246 12.38 4.92 13.24
N LYS A 247 11.10 4.85 12.85
CA LYS A 247 10.56 3.78 12.00
C LYS A 247 9.41 4.28 11.13
N GLY A 248 9.31 3.71 9.95
CA GLY A 248 8.14 3.76 9.09
C GLY A 248 7.66 2.36 8.73
N TYR A 249 6.39 2.22 8.40
CA TYR A 249 5.78 0.98 7.92
C TYR A 249 4.98 1.22 6.64
N VAL A 250 5.20 0.38 5.63
CA VAL A 250 4.26 0.19 4.53
C VAL A 250 3.62 -1.18 4.71
N LEU A 251 2.34 -1.21 5.10
CA LEU A 251 1.57 -2.44 5.25
C LEU A 251 0.55 -2.54 4.12
N THR A 252 0.72 -3.54 3.26
CA THR A 252 -0.23 -3.90 2.21
C THR A 252 -0.99 -5.16 2.61
N ASN A 253 -2.31 -5.13 2.56
CA ASN A 253 -3.18 -6.28 2.84
C ASN A 253 -3.94 -6.68 1.57
N LEU A 254 -3.73 -7.91 1.09
CA LEU A 254 -4.45 -8.49 -0.05
C LEU A 254 -5.63 -9.31 0.45
N ALA A 255 -6.85 -8.88 0.14
CA ALA A 255 -8.07 -9.59 0.49
C ALA A 255 -9.15 -9.39 -0.58
N SER A 256 -9.83 -10.47 -0.96
CA SER A 256 -11.03 -10.43 -1.83
C SER A 256 -10.86 -9.67 -3.17
N GLY A 257 -9.67 -9.71 -3.77
CA GLY A 257 -9.36 -8.98 -5.02
C GLY A 257 -8.91 -7.53 -4.85
N TYR A 258 -8.88 -7.03 -3.62
CA TYR A 258 -8.43 -5.70 -3.25
C TYR A 258 -7.05 -5.73 -2.59
N ALA A 259 -6.34 -4.61 -2.73
CA ALA A 259 -5.16 -4.29 -1.96
C ALA A 259 -5.45 -3.01 -1.15
N THR A 260 -5.41 -3.12 0.18
CA THR A 260 -5.39 -1.96 1.07
C THR A 260 -3.95 -1.68 1.47
N ILE A 261 -3.44 -0.49 1.17
CA ILE A 261 -2.12 -0.03 1.61
C ILE A 261 -2.29 0.98 2.74
N TYR A 262 -1.49 0.83 3.78
CA TYR A 262 -1.24 1.81 4.83
C TYR A 262 0.23 2.20 4.79
N VAL A 263 0.52 3.49 4.87
CA VAL A 263 1.87 4.05 4.99
C VAL A 263 1.89 4.89 6.25
N ALA A 264 2.77 4.58 7.20
CA ALA A 264 2.85 5.27 8.46
C ALA A 264 4.28 5.57 8.85
N TRP A 265 4.54 6.75 9.41
CA TRP A 265 5.87 7.15 9.89
C TRP A 265 5.75 8.12 11.06
N ASN A 266 6.78 8.16 11.91
CA ASN A 266 6.87 9.13 12.99
C ASN A 266 7.78 10.32 12.65
N LYS A 267 7.46 11.48 13.20
CA LYS A 267 8.33 12.67 13.23
C LYS A 267 8.10 13.38 14.57
N GLY A 268 9.12 13.37 15.43
CA GLY A 268 8.98 13.65 16.85
C GLY A 268 7.93 12.74 17.48
N GLN A 269 7.02 13.36 18.23
CA GLN A 269 5.87 12.74 18.88
C GLN A 269 4.68 12.46 17.94
N TYR A 270 4.71 12.93 16.70
CA TYR A 270 3.60 12.74 15.76
C TYR A 270 3.75 11.44 14.96
N VAL A 271 2.64 10.72 14.80
CA VAL A 271 2.46 9.66 13.80
C VAL A 271 1.62 10.19 12.66
N PHE A 272 2.16 10.10 11.45
CA PHE A 272 1.44 10.33 10.21
C PHE A 272 0.97 8.98 9.67
N ASN A 273 -0.23 8.94 9.11
CA ASN A 273 -0.74 7.79 8.37
C ASN A 273 -1.37 8.25 7.07
N THR A 274 -1.17 7.49 5.99
CA THR A 274 -1.95 7.58 4.77
C THR A 274 -2.42 6.18 4.41
N ASN A 275 -3.62 6.06 3.85
CA ASN A 275 -4.12 4.78 3.36
C ASN A 275 -4.83 4.89 2.01
N SER A 276 -4.93 3.78 1.30
CA SER A 276 -5.70 3.67 0.06
C SER A 276 -6.17 2.24 -0.15
N ASN A 277 -7.31 2.11 -0.81
CA ASN A 277 -7.96 0.84 -1.08
C ASN A 277 -8.41 0.77 -2.54
N GLY A 278 -7.99 -0.26 -3.27
CA GLY A 278 -8.32 -0.43 -4.68
C GLY A 278 -8.11 -1.86 -5.16
N THR A 279 -8.62 -2.20 -6.34
CA THR A 279 -8.42 -3.54 -6.91
C THR A 279 -6.94 -3.73 -7.29
N TRP A 280 -6.35 -4.88 -6.96
CA TRP A 280 -4.90 -5.10 -7.14
C TRP A 280 -4.42 -5.06 -8.60
N ASN A 281 -5.37 -5.22 -9.54
CA ASN A 281 -5.15 -5.24 -10.99
C ASN A 281 -5.46 -3.88 -11.66
N SER A 282 -5.94 -2.88 -10.93
CA SER A 282 -6.07 -1.53 -11.47
C SER A 282 -4.70 -0.91 -11.72
N ASN A 283 -4.46 -0.48 -12.96
CA ASN A 283 -3.34 0.40 -13.33
C ASN A 283 -3.78 1.87 -13.35
N SER A 284 -4.98 2.17 -12.87
CA SER A 284 -5.59 3.50 -12.87
C SER A 284 -4.95 4.41 -11.82
N SER A 285 -4.76 5.68 -12.17
CA SER A 285 -4.46 6.74 -11.20
C SER A 285 -5.57 6.81 -10.14
N GLY A 286 -5.19 6.83 -8.86
CA GLY A 286 -6.11 6.65 -7.73
C GLY A 286 -6.30 5.19 -7.27
N GLY A 287 -5.47 4.25 -7.73
CA GLY A 287 -5.42 2.87 -7.25
C GLY A 287 -4.75 2.68 -5.88
N TYR A 288 -4.48 1.43 -5.52
CA TYR A 288 -3.95 1.05 -4.19
C TYR A 288 -2.57 1.65 -3.83
N LEU A 289 -1.81 2.19 -4.78
CA LEU A 289 -0.53 2.87 -4.52
C LEU A 289 -0.71 4.31 -4.01
N SER A 290 -1.91 4.90 -4.07
CA SER A 290 -2.12 6.31 -3.73
C SER A 290 -1.79 6.67 -2.27
N ALA A 291 -1.73 5.71 -1.34
CA ALA A 291 -1.20 5.93 0.01
C ALA A 291 0.28 6.36 -0.02
N LEU A 292 1.11 5.73 -0.87
CA LEU A 292 2.52 6.09 -1.02
C LEU A 292 2.64 7.50 -1.64
N GLU A 293 1.81 7.80 -2.64
CA GLU A 293 1.78 9.13 -3.26
C GLU A 293 1.34 10.22 -2.27
N MET A 294 0.33 9.95 -1.44
CA MET A 294 -0.06 10.84 -0.34
C MET A 294 1.04 10.99 0.71
N ALA A 295 1.79 9.93 1.03
CA ALA A 295 2.89 10.03 1.98
C ALA A 295 4.02 10.91 1.44
N VAL A 296 4.43 10.72 0.17
CA VAL A 296 5.47 11.52 -0.50
C VAL A 296 5.07 13.00 -0.65
N SER A 297 3.78 13.28 -0.80
CA SER A 297 3.24 14.63 -0.97
C SER A 297 2.80 15.32 0.33
N MET A 298 3.01 14.69 1.49
CA MET A 298 2.62 15.22 2.79
C MET A 298 3.44 16.46 3.14
N THR A 299 2.78 17.61 3.31
CA THR A 299 3.43 18.91 3.55
C THR A 299 2.62 19.74 4.55
N PRO A 300 3.22 20.74 5.26
CA PRO A 300 2.48 21.61 6.17
C PRO A 300 1.34 22.34 5.45
N TYR A 301 0.14 22.26 5.99
CA TYR A 301 -1.03 23.00 5.53
C TYR A 301 -1.03 24.39 6.17
N LYS A 302 -1.19 25.43 5.35
CA LYS A 302 -1.13 26.85 5.73
C LYS A 302 -2.34 27.60 5.21
#